data_AF-F2DIL4-F1
#
_entry.id   AF-F2DIL4-F1
#
_cell.length_a   1.000
_cell.length_b   1.000
_cell.length_c   1.000
_cell.angle_alpha   90.00
_cell.angle_beta   90.00
_cell.angle_gamma   90.00
#
_symmetry.space_group_name_H-M   'P 1'
#
loop_
_entity.id
_entity.type
_entity.pdbx_description
1 polymer ?
#
loop_
_entity_poly.entity_id
_entity_poly.type
_entity_poly.pdbx_seq_one_letter_code
_entity_poly.pdbx_strand_id
1 'polypeptide(L)'
;MNAHLSFEDGWKVLEQGILTCSKILEGSTGTRPTVAEYMNCYDCAYRMAVQTTSYCEEMYNGYRATLAESVRALVLPHLMHKRDDYLLRQLEKMWSNYCIMVKCISGFFNYLDRCFVEQRKLPCLEDTAATSFFSTVFSFFSHEVSEALLTLIRQERDGSNVDMDILMVIMRGICRSEVKSFMRNAVVQDTYAYYSRKSSEWIVQYPLQDYLAMVQDCMEKETMRLISYLHIPEGDSTELCLKVVSAPLMQMYDSYAREKQIGGQLLLQTYKTVEDDLLARCNRLTIDSGVDNSSGSYME
;
A
#
# COMPACT_ATOMS: atom_id res chain seq x y z
N MET A 1 -3.56 -10.63 -46.19
CA MET A 1 -3.03 -9.29 -45.83
C MET A 1 -3.88 -8.79 -44.68
N ASN A 2 -3.38 -8.81 -43.44
CA ASN A 2 -4.10 -8.16 -42.34
C ASN A 2 -4.01 -6.66 -42.58
N ALA A 3 -5.15 -6.03 -42.85
CA ALA A 3 -5.22 -4.58 -43.01
C ALA A 3 -4.68 -3.91 -41.73
N HIS A 4 -3.83 -2.89 -41.92
CA HIS A 4 -3.33 -2.05 -40.84
C HIS A 4 -4.51 -1.42 -40.10
N LEU A 5 -4.57 -1.60 -38.78
CA LEU A 5 -5.60 -1.01 -37.94
C LEU A 5 -5.10 0.34 -37.44
N SER A 6 -5.86 1.42 -37.68
CA SER A 6 -5.54 2.74 -37.12
C SER A 6 -5.66 2.72 -35.59
N PHE A 7 -4.95 3.62 -34.91
CA PHE A 7 -5.10 3.74 -33.46
C PHE A 7 -6.53 4.12 -33.09
N GLU A 8 -7.13 5.07 -33.80
CA GLU A 8 -8.47 5.59 -33.51
C GLU A 8 -9.55 4.51 -33.63
N ASP A 9 -9.49 3.67 -34.66
CA ASP A 9 -10.50 2.62 -34.85
C ASP A 9 -10.31 1.47 -33.87
N GLY A 10 -9.06 1.10 -33.59
CA GLY A 10 -8.76 0.09 -32.57
C GLY A 10 -9.13 0.57 -31.16
N TRP A 11 -8.78 1.81 -30.82
CA TRP A 11 -9.07 2.39 -29.51
C TRP A 11 -10.57 2.50 -29.24
N LYS A 12 -11.40 2.86 -30.23
CA LYS A 12 -12.86 2.85 -30.09
C LYS A 12 -13.41 1.49 -29.65
N VAL A 13 -12.87 0.40 -30.19
CA VAL A 13 -13.27 -0.97 -29.79
C VAL A 13 -12.92 -1.23 -28.33
N LEU A 14 -11.69 -0.87 -27.94
CA LEU A 14 -11.20 -1.08 -26.57
C LEU A 14 -11.94 -0.19 -25.55
N GLU A 15 -12.20 1.06 -25.90
CA GLU A 15 -12.94 2.01 -25.07
C GLU A 15 -14.38 1.55 -24.83
N GLN A 16 -15.05 0.99 -25.85
CA GLN A 16 -16.37 0.39 -25.69
C GLN A 16 -16.34 -0.82 -24.74
N GLY A 17 -15.28 -1.63 -24.80
CA GLY A 17 -15.04 -2.72 -23.85
C GLY A 17 -14.83 -2.21 -22.42
N ILE A 18 -14.01 -1.17 -22.26
CA ILE A 18 -13.76 -0.51 -20.96
C ILE A 18 -15.05 0.08 -20.39
N LEU A 19 -15.84 0.78 -21.19
CA LEU A 19 -17.13 1.36 -20.80
C LEU A 19 -18.15 0.28 -20.39
N THR A 20 -18.09 -0.89 -21.02
CA THR A 20 -18.94 -2.01 -20.61
C THR A 20 -18.53 -2.52 -19.24
N CYS A 21 -17.22 -2.64 -18.98
CA CYS A 21 -16.69 -3.01 -17.67
C CYS A 21 -16.93 -1.94 -16.59
N SER A 22 -16.96 -0.65 -16.93
CA SER A 22 -17.11 0.43 -15.94
C SER A 22 -18.44 0.40 -15.19
N LYS A 23 -19.48 -0.21 -15.77
CA LYS A 23 -20.77 -0.47 -15.09
C LYS A 23 -20.63 -1.35 -13.84
N ILE A 24 -19.55 -2.13 -13.74
CA ILE A 24 -19.22 -2.91 -12.54
C ILE A 24 -18.94 -1.98 -11.34
N LEU A 25 -18.35 -0.80 -11.57
CA LEU A 25 -18.08 0.18 -10.51
C LEU A 25 -19.35 0.61 -9.77
N GLU A 26 -20.44 0.76 -10.51
CA GLU A 26 -21.75 1.18 -10.00
C GLU A 26 -22.50 0.04 -9.29
N GLY A 27 -21.93 -1.17 -9.20
CA GLY A 27 -22.53 -2.32 -8.53
C GLY A 27 -23.52 -3.10 -9.41
N SER A 28 -23.50 -2.88 -10.73
CA SER A 28 -24.33 -3.64 -11.67
C SER A 28 -23.76 -5.06 -11.84
N THR A 29 -24.32 -6.04 -11.12
CA THR A 29 -23.84 -7.42 -11.05
C THR A 29 -24.02 -8.22 -12.36
N GLY A 30 -24.72 -7.68 -13.36
CA GLY A 30 -25.03 -8.33 -14.64
C GLY A 30 -24.25 -7.84 -15.86
N THR A 31 -23.37 -6.85 -15.72
CA THR A 31 -22.70 -6.18 -16.87
C THR A 31 -21.24 -6.56 -16.97
N ARG A 32 -20.97 -7.85 -17.20
CA ARG A 32 -19.66 -8.29 -17.70
C ARG A 32 -19.73 -8.41 -19.22
N PRO A 33 -18.63 -8.13 -19.93
CA PRO A 33 -18.55 -8.45 -21.35
C PRO A 33 -18.86 -9.92 -21.58
N THR A 34 -19.63 -10.21 -22.62
CA THR A 34 -19.76 -11.56 -23.15
C THR A 34 -18.40 -12.09 -23.60
N VAL A 35 -18.26 -13.41 -23.73
CA VAL A 35 -17.00 -14.01 -24.24
C VAL A 35 -16.64 -13.44 -25.61
N ALA A 36 -17.63 -13.19 -26.48
CA ALA A 36 -17.40 -12.61 -27.80
C ALA A 36 -16.87 -11.17 -27.72
N GLU A 37 -17.46 -10.33 -26.85
CA GLU A 37 -16.99 -8.95 -26.64
C GLU A 37 -15.59 -8.91 -26.03
N TYR A 38 -15.32 -9.79 -25.05
CA TYR A 38 -14.01 -9.93 -24.43
C TYR A 38 -12.95 -10.33 -25.47
N MET A 39 -13.22 -11.37 -26.26
CA MET A 39 -12.30 -11.84 -27.29
C MET A 39 -12.08 -10.80 -28.37
N ASN A 40 -13.11 -10.05 -28.76
CA ASN A 40 -12.98 -8.95 -29.71
C ASN A 40 -12.05 -7.85 -29.19
N CYS A 41 -12.14 -7.50 -27.90
CA CYS A 41 -11.22 -6.53 -27.29
C CYS A 41 -9.79 -7.07 -27.23
N TYR A 42 -9.61 -8.32 -26.81
CA TYR A 42 -8.30 -8.97 -26.75
C TYR A 42 -7.63 -9.06 -28.13
N ASP A 43 -8.35 -9.56 -29.14
CA ASP A 43 -7.83 -9.68 -30.51
C ASP A 43 -7.52 -8.30 -31.11
N CYS A 44 -8.34 -7.29 -30.82
CA CYS A 44 -8.08 -5.90 -31.22
C CYS A 44 -6.78 -5.38 -30.60
N ALA A 45 -6.63 -5.47 -29.27
CA ALA A 45 -5.43 -5.01 -28.56
C ALA A 45 -4.18 -5.76 -29.04
N TYR A 46 -4.28 -7.08 -29.23
CA TYR A 46 -3.17 -7.88 -29.76
C TYR A 46 -2.77 -7.41 -31.16
N ARG A 47 -3.71 -7.21 -32.08
CA ARG A 47 -3.43 -6.70 -33.44
C ARG A 47 -2.77 -5.33 -33.42
N MET A 48 -3.25 -4.41 -32.57
CA MET A 48 -2.66 -3.09 -32.39
C MET A 48 -1.23 -3.16 -31.83
N ALA A 49 -0.94 -4.16 -31.01
CA ALA A 49 0.38 -4.35 -30.43
C ALA A 49 1.42 -4.92 -31.41
N VAL A 50 1.03 -5.91 -32.23
CA VAL A 50 1.96 -6.69 -33.07
C VAL A 50 2.10 -6.23 -34.52
N GLN A 51 1.27 -5.28 -34.97
CA GLN A 51 1.40 -4.72 -36.31
C GLN A 51 2.70 -3.91 -36.49
N THR A 52 3.08 -3.65 -37.73
CA THR A 52 4.35 -2.98 -38.08
C THR A 52 4.56 -1.65 -37.34
N THR A 53 3.50 -0.84 -37.25
CA THR A 53 3.45 0.34 -36.39
C THR A 53 2.73 -0.03 -35.10
N SER A 54 3.49 -0.48 -34.10
CA SER A 54 2.97 -0.88 -32.79
C SER A 54 2.38 0.31 -32.03
N TYR A 55 1.22 0.12 -31.41
CA TYR A 55 0.55 1.11 -30.56
C TYR A 55 0.58 0.76 -29.07
N CYS A 56 1.57 -0.02 -28.63
CA CYS A 56 1.67 -0.46 -27.23
C CYS A 56 1.75 0.70 -26.23
N GLU A 57 2.49 1.75 -26.56
CA GLU A 57 2.67 2.92 -25.68
C GLU A 57 1.38 3.73 -25.58
N GLU A 58 0.74 3.99 -26.71
CA GLU A 58 -0.53 4.70 -26.79
C GLU A 58 -1.64 3.93 -26.07
N MET A 59 -1.69 2.60 -26.21
CA MET A 59 -2.64 1.76 -25.48
C MET A 59 -2.39 1.78 -23.97
N TYR A 60 -1.14 1.70 -23.52
CA TYR A 60 -0.80 1.79 -22.10
C TYR A 60 -1.19 3.15 -21.49
N ASN A 61 -0.90 4.24 -22.21
CA ASN A 61 -1.27 5.60 -21.79
C ASN A 61 -2.78 5.81 -21.79
N GLY A 62 -3.48 5.32 -22.83
CA GLY A 62 -4.93 5.35 -22.93
C GLY A 62 -5.60 4.56 -21.80
N TYR A 63 -5.07 3.38 -21.46
CA TYR A 63 -5.54 2.55 -20.34
C TYR A 63 -5.46 3.33 -19.02
N ARG A 64 -4.31 3.92 -18.72
CA ARG A 64 -4.11 4.76 -17.53
C ARG A 64 -5.09 5.94 -17.49
N ALA A 65 -5.23 6.67 -18.59
CA ALA A 65 -6.08 7.85 -18.66
C ALA A 65 -7.57 7.52 -18.48
N THR A 66 -8.05 6.47 -19.16
CA THR A 66 -9.47 6.06 -19.13
C THR A 66 -9.88 5.55 -17.75
N LEU A 67 -8.99 4.83 -17.07
CA LEU A 67 -9.21 4.39 -15.70
C LEU A 67 -9.27 5.56 -14.72
N ALA A 68 -8.35 6.52 -14.84
CA ALA A 68 -8.38 7.73 -14.00
C ALA A 68 -9.66 8.55 -14.22
N GLU A 69 -10.14 8.65 -15.46
CA GLU A 69 -11.41 9.32 -15.76
C GLU A 69 -12.61 8.56 -15.19
N SER A 70 -12.61 7.23 -15.26
CA SER A 70 -13.66 6.40 -14.63
C SER A 70 -13.72 6.64 -13.12
N VAL A 71 -12.57 6.79 -12.46
CA VAL A 71 -12.49 7.12 -11.04
C VAL A 71 -13.03 8.52 -10.77
N ARG A 72 -12.66 9.50 -11.60
CA ARG A 72 -13.16 10.88 -11.49
C ARG A 72 -14.69 10.95 -11.61
N ALA A 73 -15.24 10.27 -12.61
CA ALA A 73 -16.67 10.31 -12.91
C ALA A 73 -17.52 9.47 -11.94
N LEU A 74 -17.04 8.29 -11.53
CA LEU A 74 -17.87 7.31 -10.83
C LEU A 74 -17.50 7.14 -9.35
N VAL A 75 -16.24 7.37 -8.96
CA VAL A 75 -15.79 7.16 -7.56
C VAL A 75 -15.89 8.44 -6.76
N LEU A 76 -15.32 9.55 -7.24
CA LEU A 76 -15.24 10.79 -6.47
C LEU A 76 -16.61 11.29 -5.96
N PRO A 77 -17.70 11.28 -6.76
CA PRO A 77 -19.02 11.69 -6.27
C PRO A 77 -19.52 10.87 -5.07
N HIS A 78 -19.14 9.59 -5.00
CA HIS A 78 -19.50 8.72 -3.88
C HIS A 78 -18.69 8.99 -2.61
N LEU A 79 -17.58 9.73 -2.70
CA LEU A 79 -16.74 10.10 -1.56
C LEU A 79 -17.04 11.52 -1.07
N MET A 80 -17.63 12.37 -1.92
CA MET A 80 -17.97 13.75 -1.57
C MET A 80 -18.82 13.83 -0.29
N HIS A 81 -18.45 14.78 0.57
CA HIS A 81 -19.11 15.05 1.85
C HIS A 81 -19.10 13.89 2.87
N LYS A 82 -18.36 12.81 2.62
CA LYS A 82 -18.16 11.71 3.57
C LYS A 82 -16.92 11.96 4.42
N ARG A 83 -16.91 11.45 5.65
CA ARG A 83 -15.79 11.57 6.60
C ARG A 83 -15.60 10.27 7.37
N ASP A 84 -14.42 10.14 7.98
CA ASP A 84 -14.07 9.10 8.95
C ASP A 84 -14.41 7.68 8.47
N ASP A 85 -14.94 6.81 9.34
CA ASP A 85 -15.29 5.42 9.03
C ASP A 85 -16.23 5.29 7.81
N TYR A 86 -17.19 6.21 7.66
CA TYR A 86 -18.11 6.18 6.53
C TYR A 86 -17.40 6.49 5.20
N LEU A 87 -16.40 7.36 5.20
CA LEU A 87 -15.54 7.60 4.04
C LEU A 87 -14.75 6.33 3.69
N LEU A 88 -14.12 5.68 4.67
CA LEU A 88 -13.31 4.49 4.45
C LEU A 88 -14.13 3.31 3.93
N ARG A 89 -15.32 3.05 4.49
CA ARG A 89 -16.23 2.00 4.00
C ARG A 89 -16.64 2.22 2.54
N GLN A 90 -16.82 3.47 2.15
CA GLN A 90 -17.22 3.81 0.79
C GLN A 90 -16.03 3.74 -0.17
N LEU A 91 -14.85 4.18 0.29
CA LEU A 91 -13.61 4.02 -0.46
C LEU A 91 -13.27 2.55 -0.69
N GLU A 92 -13.35 1.71 0.34
CA GLU A 92 -13.16 0.25 0.25
C GLU A 92 -14.12 -0.35 -0.76
N LYS A 93 -15.43 -0.08 -0.64
CA LYS A 93 -16.43 -0.59 -1.59
C LYS A 93 -16.11 -0.21 -3.03
N MET A 94 -15.78 1.06 -3.28
CA MET A 94 -15.46 1.53 -4.63
C MET A 94 -14.16 0.94 -5.15
N TRP A 95 -13.15 0.79 -4.30
CA TRP A 95 -11.89 0.14 -4.64
C TRP A 95 -12.08 -1.35 -4.96
N SER A 96 -12.87 -2.07 -4.17
CA SER A 96 -13.21 -3.47 -4.40
C SER A 96 -13.95 -3.68 -5.73
N ASN A 97 -14.94 -2.83 -6.04
CA ASN A 97 -15.59 -2.86 -7.35
C ASN A 97 -14.61 -2.53 -8.49
N TYR A 98 -13.72 -1.56 -8.27
CA TYR A 98 -12.70 -1.17 -9.24
C TYR A 98 -11.71 -2.31 -9.52
N CYS A 99 -11.30 -3.07 -8.51
CA CYS A 99 -10.45 -4.24 -8.69
C CYS A 99 -11.09 -5.30 -9.60
N ILE A 100 -12.41 -5.54 -9.44
CA ILE A 100 -13.16 -6.46 -10.31
C ILE A 100 -13.18 -5.95 -11.75
N MET A 101 -13.45 -4.66 -11.93
CA MET A 101 -13.43 -4.02 -13.24
C MET A 101 -12.05 -4.13 -13.91
N VAL A 102 -10.98 -3.75 -13.19
CA VAL A 102 -9.60 -3.79 -13.68
C VAL A 102 -9.19 -5.19 -14.07
N LYS A 103 -9.52 -6.21 -13.27
CA LYS A 103 -9.22 -7.60 -13.62
C LYS A 103 -9.80 -8.01 -14.99
N CYS A 104 -10.97 -7.49 -15.34
CA CYS A 104 -11.57 -7.72 -16.66
C CYS A 104 -10.84 -6.93 -17.75
N ILE A 105 -10.57 -5.64 -17.52
CA ILE A 105 -9.93 -4.77 -18.53
C ILE A 105 -8.48 -5.17 -18.80
N SER A 106 -7.67 -5.44 -17.77
CA SER A 106 -6.28 -5.92 -17.92
C SER A 106 -6.20 -7.21 -18.74
N GLY A 107 -7.28 -8.00 -18.76
CA GLY A 107 -7.42 -9.16 -19.62
C GLY A 107 -7.35 -8.83 -21.11
N PHE A 108 -7.92 -7.70 -21.54
CA PHE A 108 -7.84 -7.25 -22.94
C PHE A 108 -6.39 -6.91 -23.33
N PHE A 109 -5.67 -6.29 -22.41
CA PHE A 109 -4.34 -5.74 -22.63
C PHE A 109 -3.21 -6.69 -22.19
N ASN A 110 -3.49 -7.98 -21.96
CA ASN A 110 -2.54 -8.91 -21.35
C ASN A 110 -1.18 -8.99 -22.09
N TYR A 111 -1.21 -8.80 -23.42
CA TYR A 111 0.01 -8.72 -24.22
C TYR A 111 0.96 -7.59 -23.79
N LEU A 112 0.42 -6.44 -23.34
CA LEU A 112 1.24 -5.32 -22.88
C LEU A 112 2.06 -5.69 -21.65
N ASP A 113 1.47 -6.35 -20.66
CA ASP A 113 2.19 -6.80 -19.46
C ASP A 113 3.33 -7.77 -19.82
N ARG A 114 3.07 -8.71 -20.73
CA ARG A 114 4.04 -9.76 -21.11
C ARG A 114 5.18 -9.29 -22.01
N CYS A 115 5.01 -8.16 -22.71
CA CYS A 115 5.96 -7.76 -23.75
C CYS A 115 6.39 -6.32 -23.56
N PHE A 116 5.46 -5.37 -23.62
CA PHE A 116 5.78 -3.95 -23.62
C PHE A 116 6.27 -3.44 -22.26
N VAL A 117 5.53 -3.77 -21.20
CA VAL A 117 5.82 -3.34 -19.82
C VAL A 117 7.16 -3.90 -19.37
N GLU A 118 7.40 -5.20 -19.59
CA GLU A 118 8.65 -5.87 -19.24
C GLU A 118 9.84 -5.25 -19.98
N GLN A 119 9.72 -5.02 -21.30
CA GLN A 119 10.77 -4.41 -22.11
C GLN A 119 11.10 -2.96 -21.69
N ARG A 120 10.09 -2.19 -21.29
CA ARG A 120 10.24 -0.78 -20.90
C ARG A 120 10.47 -0.57 -19.40
N LYS A 121 10.41 -1.63 -18.59
CA LYS A 121 10.46 -1.57 -17.11
C LYS A 121 9.41 -0.61 -16.52
N LEU A 122 8.22 -0.61 -17.12
CA LEU A 122 7.08 0.15 -16.62
C LEU A 122 6.38 -0.61 -15.48
N PRO A 123 5.55 0.06 -14.66
CA PRO A 123 4.62 -0.63 -13.77
C PRO A 123 3.69 -1.56 -14.56
N CYS A 124 3.34 -2.71 -13.98
CA CYS A 124 2.34 -3.59 -14.60
C CYS A 124 0.96 -2.93 -14.65
N LEU A 125 0.05 -3.48 -15.45
CA LEU A 125 -1.29 -2.92 -15.64
C LEU A 125 -2.08 -2.84 -14.32
N GLU A 126 -1.86 -3.76 -13.39
CA GLU A 126 -2.48 -3.73 -12.07
C GLU A 126 -1.98 -2.56 -11.21
N ASP A 127 -0.66 -2.35 -11.14
CA ASP A 127 -0.06 -1.23 -10.38
C ASP A 127 -0.38 0.13 -11.03
N THR A 128 -0.44 0.15 -12.36
CA THR A 128 -0.90 1.32 -13.14
C THR A 128 -2.36 1.64 -12.84
N ALA A 129 -3.21 0.63 -12.70
CA ALA A 129 -4.61 0.82 -12.32
C ALA A 129 -4.75 1.29 -10.86
N ALA A 130 -3.95 0.74 -9.93
CA ALA A 130 -3.91 1.20 -8.54
C ALA A 130 -3.48 2.67 -8.47
N THR A 131 -2.46 3.05 -9.23
CA THR A 131 -2.02 4.45 -9.39
C THR A 131 -3.13 5.33 -9.96
N SER A 132 -3.82 4.89 -11.01
CA SER A 132 -4.92 5.63 -11.62
C SER A 132 -6.07 5.88 -10.62
N PHE A 133 -6.30 4.93 -9.70
CA PHE A 133 -7.29 5.08 -8.63
C PHE A 133 -6.81 6.00 -7.51
N PHE A 134 -5.73 5.62 -6.81
CA PHE A 134 -5.32 6.31 -5.59
C PHE A 134 -4.74 7.69 -5.87
N SER A 135 -3.97 7.91 -6.94
CA SER A 135 -3.49 9.25 -7.28
C SER A 135 -4.65 10.19 -7.59
N THR A 136 -5.71 9.69 -8.25
CA THR A 136 -6.92 10.49 -8.50
C THR A 136 -7.66 10.77 -7.19
N VAL A 137 -7.92 9.77 -6.34
CA VAL A 137 -8.58 9.98 -5.04
C VAL A 137 -7.80 10.97 -4.16
N PHE A 138 -6.48 10.80 -4.03
CA PHE A 138 -5.65 11.68 -3.20
C PHE A 138 -5.52 13.09 -3.77
N SER A 139 -5.69 13.30 -5.07
CA SER A 139 -5.72 14.65 -5.64
C SER A 139 -6.92 15.49 -5.15
N PHE A 140 -7.98 14.85 -4.64
CA PHE A 140 -9.17 15.53 -4.11
C PHE A 140 -9.38 15.34 -2.60
N PHE A 141 -9.00 14.18 -2.05
CA PHE A 141 -9.34 13.77 -0.68
C PHE A 141 -8.12 13.26 0.10
N SER A 142 -6.91 13.74 -0.22
CA SER A 142 -5.68 13.29 0.45
C SER A 142 -5.75 13.42 1.98
N HIS A 143 -6.12 14.60 2.48
CA HIS A 143 -6.19 14.86 3.91
C HIS A 143 -7.26 13.98 4.58
N GLU A 144 -8.48 13.94 4.04
CA GLU A 144 -9.59 13.20 4.64
C GLU A 144 -9.34 11.69 4.68
N VAL A 145 -8.80 11.12 3.59
CA VAL A 145 -8.47 9.69 3.55
C VAL A 145 -7.30 9.37 4.47
N SER A 146 -6.24 10.19 4.46
CA SER A 146 -5.10 9.99 5.35
C SER A 146 -5.50 10.09 6.82
N GLU A 147 -6.22 11.13 7.23
CA GLU A 147 -6.65 11.28 8.61
C GLU A 147 -7.57 10.15 9.07
N ALA A 148 -8.49 9.68 8.21
CA ALA A 148 -9.35 8.55 8.54
C ALA A 148 -8.54 7.26 8.74
N LEU A 149 -7.58 6.96 7.85
CA LEU A 149 -6.70 5.80 7.97
C LEU A 149 -5.80 5.88 9.22
N LEU A 150 -5.19 7.04 9.48
CA LEU A 150 -4.37 7.27 10.67
C LEU A 150 -5.18 7.17 11.96
N THR A 151 -6.43 7.64 11.95
CA THR A 151 -7.35 7.47 13.08
C THR A 151 -7.63 5.99 13.34
N LEU A 152 -7.88 5.20 12.30
CA LEU A 152 -8.11 3.76 12.43
C LEU A 152 -6.88 3.04 13.00
N ILE A 153 -5.67 3.39 12.52
CA ILE A 153 -4.41 2.85 13.05
C ILE A 153 -4.23 3.23 14.53
N ARG A 154 -4.50 4.48 14.91
CA ARG A 154 -4.39 4.92 16.32
C ARG A 154 -5.38 4.18 17.23
N GLN A 155 -6.62 4.01 16.78
CA GLN A 155 -7.63 3.26 17.52
C GLN A 155 -7.22 1.79 17.72
N GLU A 156 -6.67 1.16 16.69
CA GLU A 156 -6.12 -0.20 16.79
C GLU A 156 -4.96 -0.27 17.79
N ARG A 157 -4.02 0.70 17.75
CA ARG A 157 -2.92 0.77 18.72
C ARG A 157 -3.40 0.89 20.16
N ASP A 158 -4.50 1.60 20.38
CA ASP A 158 -5.17 1.74 21.68
C ASP A 158 -6.00 0.50 22.08
N GLY A 159 -6.03 -0.56 21.25
CA GLY A 159 -6.74 -1.81 21.52
C GLY A 159 -8.24 -1.76 21.21
N SER A 160 -8.69 -0.75 20.46
CA SER A 160 -10.08 -0.66 20.01
C SER A 160 -10.38 -1.77 19.00
N ASN A 161 -11.61 -2.30 19.04
CA ASN A 161 -12.07 -3.24 18.02
C ASN A 161 -12.36 -2.48 16.71
N VAL A 162 -11.41 -2.50 15.80
CA VAL A 162 -11.48 -1.84 14.49
C VAL A 162 -11.67 -2.84 13.36
N ASP A 163 -12.27 -2.38 12.28
CA ASP A 163 -12.43 -3.17 11.06
C ASP A 163 -11.11 -3.22 10.27
N MET A 164 -10.26 -4.19 10.63
CA MET A 164 -8.92 -4.35 10.04
C MET A 164 -8.96 -4.71 8.56
N ASP A 165 -10.02 -5.33 8.09
CA ASP A 165 -10.16 -5.72 6.68
C ASP A 165 -10.22 -4.47 5.79
N ILE A 166 -10.96 -3.44 6.20
CA ILE A 166 -11.02 -2.15 5.49
C ILE A 166 -9.62 -1.52 5.39
N LEU A 167 -8.89 -1.47 6.51
CA LEU A 167 -7.54 -0.91 6.54
C LEU A 167 -6.62 -1.66 5.56
N MET A 168 -6.61 -2.99 5.65
CA MET A 168 -5.73 -3.84 4.86
C MET A 168 -6.04 -3.77 3.36
N VAL A 169 -7.32 -3.73 2.99
CA VAL A 169 -7.74 -3.62 1.58
C VAL A 169 -7.31 -2.29 0.96
N ILE A 170 -7.52 -1.18 1.68
CA ILE A 170 -7.14 0.15 1.20
C ILE A 170 -5.61 0.30 1.16
N MET A 171 -4.91 -0.08 2.23
CA MET A 171 -3.45 0.06 2.32
C MET A 171 -2.73 -0.80 1.27
N ARG A 172 -3.22 -2.02 0.98
CA ARG A 172 -2.69 -2.85 -0.13
C ARG A 172 -2.80 -2.13 -1.46
N GLY A 173 -3.93 -1.47 -1.72
CA GLY A 173 -4.12 -0.67 -2.93
C GLY A 173 -3.16 0.52 -3.01
N ILE A 174 -3.02 1.26 -1.91
CA ILE A 174 -2.08 2.39 -1.80
C ILE A 174 -0.64 1.94 -2.02
N CYS A 175 -0.20 0.83 -1.43
CA CYS A 175 1.17 0.31 -1.57
C CYS A 175 1.53 -0.09 -3.01
N ARG A 176 0.53 -0.43 -3.84
CA ARG A 176 0.69 -0.70 -5.27
C ARG A 176 0.60 0.54 -6.16
N SER A 177 0.41 1.71 -5.56
CA SER A 177 0.26 2.99 -6.27
C SER A 177 1.46 3.92 -6.07
N GLU A 178 1.54 4.98 -6.86
CA GLU A 178 2.52 6.07 -6.66
C GLU A 178 2.31 6.84 -5.34
N VAL A 179 1.14 6.73 -4.70
CA VAL A 179 0.83 7.38 -3.41
C VAL A 179 1.52 6.70 -2.22
N LYS A 180 2.10 5.51 -2.42
CA LYS A 180 2.72 4.71 -1.34
C LYS A 180 3.71 5.49 -0.48
N SER A 181 4.55 6.33 -1.07
CA SER A 181 5.58 7.09 -0.34
C SER A 181 4.97 8.18 0.53
N PHE A 182 3.95 8.86 0.03
CA PHE A 182 3.18 9.86 0.78
C PHE A 182 2.52 9.23 2.00
N MET A 183 1.76 8.14 1.79
CA MET A 183 1.05 7.48 2.90
C MET A 183 2.02 6.85 3.90
N ARG A 184 3.13 6.24 3.43
CA ARG A 184 4.20 5.74 4.32
C ARG A 184 4.75 6.85 5.22
N ASN A 185 5.05 8.02 4.67
CA ASN A 185 5.56 9.15 5.44
C ASN A 185 4.52 9.64 6.46
N ALA A 186 3.24 9.71 6.08
CA ALA A 186 2.17 10.08 6.99
C ALA A 186 2.04 9.10 8.17
N VAL A 187 2.06 7.78 7.91
CA VAL A 187 2.05 6.76 8.98
C VAL A 187 3.26 6.91 9.89
N VAL A 188 4.46 7.05 9.33
CA VAL A 188 5.72 7.20 10.09
C VAL A 188 5.69 8.41 11.02
N GLN A 189 5.22 9.56 10.52
CA GLN A 189 5.10 10.78 11.32
C GLN A 189 4.06 10.65 12.43
N ASP A 190 2.90 10.07 12.13
CA ASP A 190 1.85 9.81 13.12
C ASP A 190 2.32 8.80 14.18
N THR A 191 3.05 7.74 13.80
CA THR A 191 3.65 6.78 14.74
C THR A 191 4.56 7.47 15.74
N TYR A 192 5.48 8.32 15.26
CA TYR A 192 6.38 9.07 16.15
C TYR A 192 5.58 9.95 17.11
N ALA A 193 4.63 10.74 16.60
CA ALA A 193 3.80 11.61 17.42
C ALA A 193 2.96 10.84 18.46
N TYR A 194 2.42 9.68 18.07
CA TYR A 194 1.66 8.80 18.95
C TYR A 194 2.52 8.31 20.12
N TYR A 195 3.71 7.77 19.85
CA TYR A 195 4.59 7.26 20.90
C TYR A 195 5.24 8.37 21.74
N SER A 196 5.48 9.55 21.19
CA SER A 196 5.89 10.73 21.99
C SER A 196 4.82 11.14 23.01
N ARG A 197 3.53 11.03 22.65
CA ARG A 197 2.43 11.28 23.59
C ARG A 197 2.32 10.17 24.63
N LYS A 198 2.35 8.89 24.19
CA LYS A 198 2.29 7.74 25.10
C LYS A 198 3.43 7.69 26.10
N SER A 199 4.65 8.07 25.70
CA SER A 199 5.79 8.11 26.63
C SER A 199 5.54 9.08 27.79
N SER A 200 4.99 10.26 27.49
CA SER A 200 4.64 11.26 28.50
C SER A 200 3.55 10.77 29.46
N GLU A 201 2.59 9.97 28.96
CA GLU A 201 1.52 9.37 29.78
C GLU A 201 2.06 8.23 30.66
N TRP A 202 2.86 7.32 30.10
CA TRP A 202 3.28 6.08 30.76
C TRP A 202 4.41 6.27 31.77
N ILE A 203 5.30 7.23 31.54
CA ILE A 203 6.49 7.40 32.37
C ILE A 203 6.19 7.71 33.84
N VAL A 204 5.06 8.37 34.10
CA VAL A 204 4.61 8.68 35.47
C VAL A 204 3.76 7.56 36.08
N GLN A 205 3.29 6.61 35.27
CA GLN A 205 2.37 5.55 35.68
C GLN A 205 3.07 4.24 36.02
N TYR A 206 4.16 3.92 35.32
CA TYR A 206 4.80 2.61 35.39
C TYR A 206 6.23 2.67 35.95
N PRO A 207 6.63 1.71 36.81
CA PRO A 207 8.03 1.50 37.16
C PRO A 207 8.90 1.22 35.93
N LEU A 208 10.22 1.46 36.04
CA LEU A 208 11.16 1.32 34.92
C LEU A 208 11.09 -0.06 34.22
N GLN A 209 11.03 -1.15 34.99
CA GLN A 209 11.00 -2.49 34.41
C GLN A 209 9.74 -2.71 33.56
N ASP A 210 8.58 -2.31 34.07
CA ASP A 210 7.30 -2.42 33.36
C ASP A 210 7.27 -1.49 32.14
N TYR A 211 7.84 -0.28 32.26
CA TYR A 211 7.98 0.65 31.14
C TYR A 211 8.83 0.05 30.02
N LEU A 212 9.99 -0.54 30.34
CA LEU A 212 10.86 -1.16 29.34
C LEU A 212 10.21 -2.39 28.69
N ALA A 213 9.48 -3.20 29.45
CA ALA A 213 8.71 -4.32 28.91
C ALA A 213 7.64 -3.83 27.92
N MET A 214 6.94 -2.73 28.25
CA MET A 214 5.97 -2.09 27.36
C MET A 214 6.62 -1.54 26.08
N VAL A 215 7.81 -0.93 26.18
CA VAL A 215 8.57 -0.47 25.00
C VAL A 215 8.86 -1.65 24.06
N GLN A 216 9.31 -2.78 24.61
CA GLN A 216 9.59 -3.96 23.80
C GLN A 216 8.33 -4.53 23.13
N ASP A 217 7.22 -4.66 23.87
CA ASP A 217 5.94 -5.11 23.31
C ASP A 217 5.44 -4.15 22.21
N CYS A 218 5.59 -2.84 22.41
CA CYS A 218 5.27 -1.84 21.38
C CYS A 218 6.13 -1.99 20.13
N MET A 219 7.44 -2.27 20.28
CA MET A 219 8.36 -2.50 19.17
C MET A 219 7.94 -3.73 18.34
N GLU A 220 7.62 -4.84 19.02
CA GLU A 220 7.20 -6.09 18.35
C GLU A 220 5.88 -5.88 17.58
N LYS A 221 4.88 -5.25 18.22
CA LYS A 221 3.58 -4.96 17.59
C LYS A 221 3.70 -3.98 16.42
N GLU A 222 4.43 -2.87 16.59
CA GLU A 222 4.54 -1.86 15.54
C GLU A 222 5.37 -2.37 14.35
N THR A 223 6.38 -3.20 14.57
CA THR A 223 7.10 -3.86 13.48
C THR A 223 6.13 -4.69 12.62
N MET A 224 5.25 -5.47 13.25
CA MET A 224 4.22 -6.24 12.54
C MET A 224 3.22 -5.36 11.80
N ARG A 225 2.85 -4.20 12.35
CA ARG A 225 1.99 -3.21 11.68
C ARG A 225 2.64 -2.62 10.44
N LEU A 226 3.93 -2.25 10.52
CA LEU A 226 4.66 -1.70 9.38
C LEU A 226 4.79 -2.72 8.24
N ILE A 227 5.05 -3.99 8.57
CA ILE A 227 5.08 -5.09 7.60
C ILE A 227 3.70 -5.28 6.97
N SER A 228 2.64 -5.37 7.78
CA SER A 228 1.30 -5.68 7.29
C SER A 228 0.65 -4.53 6.51
N TYR A 229 0.72 -3.29 7.02
CA TYR A 229 0.03 -2.15 6.42
C TYR A 229 0.82 -1.62 5.22
N LEU A 230 2.12 -1.42 5.39
CA LEU A 230 2.95 -0.70 4.41
C LEU A 230 3.79 -1.62 3.53
N HIS A 231 3.74 -2.94 3.76
CA HIS A 231 4.55 -3.95 3.04
C HIS A 231 6.05 -3.61 3.10
N ILE A 232 6.50 -3.04 4.23
CA ILE A 232 7.92 -2.76 4.46
C ILE A 232 8.59 -4.10 4.82
N PRO A 233 9.75 -4.44 4.22
CA PRO A 233 10.49 -5.64 4.60
C PRO A 233 10.79 -5.70 6.10
N GLU A 234 10.93 -6.89 6.67
CA GLU A 234 11.11 -7.07 8.12
C GLU A 234 12.34 -6.33 8.67
N GLY A 235 13.47 -6.40 7.96
CA GLY A 235 14.71 -5.68 8.34
C GLY A 235 14.50 -4.16 8.39
N ASP A 236 13.95 -3.59 7.32
CA ASP A 236 13.66 -2.15 7.21
C ASP A 236 12.60 -1.71 8.23
N SER A 237 11.60 -2.56 8.51
CA SER A 237 10.54 -2.30 9.48
C SER A 237 11.11 -2.21 10.88
N THR A 238 12.03 -3.11 11.24
CA THR A 238 12.70 -3.12 12.54
C THR A 238 13.54 -1.86 12.73
N GLU A 239 14.35 -1.48 11.73
CA GLU A 239 15.16 -0.26 11.78
C GLU A 239 14.29 1.00 11.88
N LEU A 240 13.19 1.05 11.14
CA LEU A 240 12.25 2.16 11.18
C LEU A 240 11.56 2.23 12.54
N CYS A 241 11.14 1.08 13.09
CA CYS A 241 10.51 0.97 14.41
C CYS A 241 11.43 1.48 15.53
N LEU A 242 12.74 1.22 15.46
CA LEU A 242 13.72 1.79 16.39
C LEU A 242 13.68 3.33 16.37
N LYS A 243 13.56 3.94 15.19
CA LYS A 243 13.52 5.40 15.02
C LYS A 243 12.20 6.02 15.46
N VAL A 244 11.07 5.35 15.21
CA VAL A 244 9.73 5.95 15.39
C VAL A 244 9.01 5.52 16.65
N VAL A 245 9.46 4.45 17.31
CA VAL A 245 8.88 3.92 18.56
C VAL A 245 9.89 4.02 19.70
N SER A 246 11.04 3.34 19.57
CA SER A 246 12.04 3.29 20.65
C SER A 246 12.60 4.68 20.95
N ALA A 247 13.02 5.43 19.92
CA ALA A 247 13.59 6.77 20.13
C ALA A 247 12.68 7.74 20.91
N PRO A 248 11.40 7.99 20.55
CA PRO A 248 10.54 8.88 21.33
C PRO A 248 10.19 8.35 22.73
N LEU A 249 10.08 7.03 22.91
CA LEU A 249 9.85 6.44 24.24
C LEU A 249 11.08 6.58 25.14
N MET A 250 12.28 6.41 24.60
CA MET A 250 13.53 6.40 25.35
C MET A 250 14.10 7.81 25.59
N GLN A 251 13.94 8.74 24.64
CA GLN A 251 14.38 10.15 24.80
C GLN A 251 13.62 10.87 25.92
N MET A 252 12.30 10.63 26.01
CA MET A 252 11.48 11.19 27.08
C MET A 252 11.86 10.60 28.45
N TYR A 253 12.19 9.31 28.50
CA TYR A 253 12.63 8.68 29.73
C TYR A 253 13.98 9.19 30.23
N ASP A 254 14.95 9.37 29.34
CA ASP A 254 16.25 9.97 29.69
C ASP A 254 16.07 11.41 30.24
N SER A 255 15.15 12.17 29.68
CA SER A 255 14.85 13.53 30.16
C SER A 255 14.22 13.52 31.56
N TYR A 256 13.21 12.68 31.79
CA TYR A 256 12.56 12.51 33.10
C TYR A 256 13.53 12.00 34.18
N ALA A 257 14.37 11.02 33.85
CA ALA A 257 15.33 10.46 34.79
C ALA A 257 16.37 11.49 35.25
N ARG A 258 16.84 12.34 34.32
CA ARG A 258 17.71 13.48 34.63
C ARG A 258 17.03 14.48 35.56
N GLU A 259 15.79 14.86 35.29
CA GLU A 259 15.01 15.79 36.12
C GLU A 259 14.78 15.25 37.54
N LYS A 260 14.47 13.96 37.66
CA LYS A 260 14.21 13.29 38.94
C LYS A 260 15.47 12.89 39.73
N GLN A 261 16.66 13.16 39.18
CA GLN A 261 17.95 12.74 39.74
C GLN A 261 18.00 11.22 40.05
N ILE A 262 17.29 10.42 39.26
CA ILE A 262 17.32 8.96 39.37
C ILE A 262 18.71 8.54 38.86
N GLY A 263 19.53 7.95 39.74
CA GLY A 263 20.97 7.74 39.52
C GLY A 263 21.32 7.20 38.13
N GLY A 264 22.01 8.01 37.33
CA GLY A 264 22.25 7.78 35.89
C GLY A 264 23.08 6.54 35.53
N GLN A 265 23.71 5.88 36.50
CA GLN A 265 24.60 4.75 36.27
C GLN A 265 23.86 3.41 36.08
N LEU A 266 22.68 3.26 36.71
CA LEU A 266 21.80 2.10 36.47
C LEU A 266 21.04 2.25 35.14
N LEU A 267 20.66 3.48 34.79
CA LEU A 267 20.00 3.86 33.54
C LEU A 267 20.87 3.56 32.30
N LEU A 268 22.09 4.09 32.24
CA LEU A 268 22.99 3.86 31.09
C LEU A 268 23.32 2.38 30.90
N GLN A 269 23.46 1.64 31.99
CA GLN A 269 23.76 0.21 31.91
C GLN A 269 22.54 -0.58 31.42
N THR A 270 21.33 -0.21 31.85
CA THR A 270 20.08 -0.84 31.41
C THR A 270 19.73 -0.49 29.96
N TYR A 271 19.89 0.78 29.56
CA TYR A 271 19.78 1.24 28.18
C TYR A 271 20.72 0.47 27.27
N LYS A 272 21.99 0.35 27.66
CA LYS A 272 23.01 -0.34 26.88
C LYS A 272 22.72 -1.85 26.80
N THR A 273 22.26 -2.50 27.87
CA THR A 273 21.84 -3.92 27.79
C THR A 273 20.58 -4.13 26.97
N VAL A 274 19.59 -3.23 27.01
CA VAL A 274 18.36 -3.37 26.22
C VAL A 274 18.65 -3.08 24.75
N GLU A 275 19.42 -2.04 24.46
CA GLU A 275 19.89 -1.74 23.11
C GLU A 275 20.79 -2.86 22.57
N ASP A 276 21.77 -3.35 23.35
CA ASP A 276 22.65 -4.45 22.96
C ASP A 276 21.90 -5.78 22.85
N ASP A 277 20.90 -6.08 23.70
CA ASP A 277 20.11 -7.32 23.59
C ASP A 277 19.09 -7.26 22.45
N LEU A 278 18.49 -6.08 22.19
CA LEU A 278 17.65 -5.84 21.01
C LEU A 278 18.48 -5.92 19.72
N LEU A 279 19.66 -5.30 19.67
CA LEU A 279 20.62 -5.42 18.56
C LEU A 279 21.13 -6.87 18.41
N ALA A 280 21.41 -7.57 19.51
CA ALA A 280 21.83 -8.96 19.48
C ALA A 280 20.71 -9.92 19.07
N ARG A 281 19.43 -9.61 19.36
CA ARG A 281 18.27 -10.36 18.84
C ARG A 281 18.10 -10.13 17.33
N CYS A 282 18.31 -8.90 16.84
CA CYS A 282 18.33 -8.61 15.41
C CYS A 282 19.47 -9.36 14.67
N ASN A 283 20.65 -9.47 15.29
CA ASN A 283 21.80 -10.19 14.73
C ASN A 283 21.65 -11.73 14.81
N ARG A 284 20.82 -12.24 15.74
CA ARG A 284 20.53 -13.69 15.87
C ARG A 284 19.47 -14.18 14.87
N LEU A 285 18.69 -13.28 14.28
CA LEU A 285 17.72 -13.59 13.21
C LEU A 285 18.35 -13.62 11.81
N THR A 286 19.60 -13.15 11.67
CA THR A 286 20.34 -13.10 10.39
C THR A 286 21.30 -14.27 10.17
N ILE A 287 21.16 -15.37 10.92
CA ILE A 287 21.90 -16.60 10.61
C ILE A 287 20.95 -17.80 10.67
N ASP A 288 20.17 -17.95 9.60
CA ASP A 288 20.04 -19.24 8.92
C ASP A 288 19.97 -19.02 7.41
N SER A 289 20.95 -18.31 6.85
CA SER A 289 21.38 -18.59 5.48
C SER A 289 22.25 -19.85 5.55
N GLY A 290 21.59 -20.99 5.68
CA GLY A 290 22.18 -22.30 5.48
C GLY A 290 22.86 -22.29 4.11
N VAL A 291 24.18 -22.26 4.14
CA VAL A 291 25.02 -22.63 3.01
C VAL A 291 24.75 -24.11 2.78
N ASP A 292 23.93 -24.41 1.77
CA ASP A 292 24.08 -25.64 1.03
C ASP A 292 24.34 -25.32 -0.44
N ASN A 293 25.62 -25.40 -0.78
CA ASN A 293 26.09 -25.58 -2.14
C ASN A 293 25.45 -26.86 -2.71
N SER A 294 24.54 -26.72 -3.66
CA SER A 294 24.43 -27.72 -4.72
C SER A 294 24.13 -27.05 -6.06
N SER A 295 25.17 -27.06 -6.88
CA SER A 295 25.18 -26.90 -8.32
C SER A 295 24.20 -27.82 -9.04
N GLY A 296 23.49 -27.28 -10.04
CA GLY A 296 22.72 -28.00 -11.08
C GLY A 296 21.58 -27.12 -11.58
N SER A 297 21.68 -26.48 -12.75
CA SER A 297 21.29 -26.99 -14.08
C SER A 297 19.79 -27.30 -14.22
N TYR A 298 19.28 -27.03 -15.44
CA TYR A 298 17.91 -27.17 -15.97
C TYR A 298 17.07 -25.88 -15.81
N MET A 299 16.73 -25.11 -16.86
CA MET A 299 16.03 -25.44 -18.12
C MET A 299 14.82 -26.35 -17.90
N GLU A 300 13.66 -25.74 -17.62
CA GLU A 300 12.44 -25.74 -18.44
C GLU A 300 11.44 -24.70 -17.90
#